data_AF-A0A946ALC8-F1
#
_entry.id   AF-A0A946ALC8-F1
#
_cell.length_a   1.000
_cell.length_b   1.000
_cell.length_c   1.000
_cell.angle_alpha   90.00
_cell.angle_beta   90.00
_cell.angle_gamma   90.00
#
_symmetry.space_group_name_H-M   'P 1'
#
loop_
_entity.id
_entity.type
_entity.pdbx_description
1 polymer ?
#
loop_
_entity_poly.entity_id
_entity_poly.type
_entity_poly.pdbx_seq_one_letter_code
_entity_poly.pdbx_strand_id
1 'polypeptide(L)'
;AIVIIGQYFAAAGFRVFATKGTARALTEQGVSVEVVNKVKEGPPHIVDRIKNGQVSLIVNTTEGKQSIADSYTIRREALMHKVTYYTTVAGARAACDAHKAMRELNVNRLQDLHKGLMLLPHDIAEFSETGSVRPLDETRR
;
A
#
# COMPACT_ATOMS: atom_id res chain seq x y z
N ALA A 1 4.79 9.83 6.66
CA ALA A 1 4.19 8.94 5.65
C ALA A 1 2.84 8.35 6.08
N ILE A 2 2.70 7.79 7.30
CA ILE A 2 1.43 7.21 7.78
C ILE A 2 0.28 8.22 7.81
N VAL A 3 0.58 9.49 8.09
CA VAL A 3 -0.40 10.60 8.05
C VAL A 3 -1.11 10.68 6.70
N ILE A 4 -0.36 10.65 5.60
CA ILE A 4 -0.91 10.75 4.24
C ILE A 4 -1.87 9.59 3.95
N ILE A 5 -1.50 8.39 4.39
CA ILE A 5 -2.33 7.18 4.24
C ILE A 5 -3.62 7.32 5.07
N GLY A 6 -3.50 7.76 6.32
CA GLY A 6 -4.66 7.97 7.20
C GLY A 6 -5.61 9.05 6.69
N GLN A 7 -5.08 10.18 6.22
CA GLN A 7 -5.86 11.25 5.57
C GLN A 7 -6.62 10.72 4.35
N TYR A 8 -5.96 9.96 3.50
CA TYR A 8 -6.58 9.38 2.31
C TYR A 8 -7.77 8.47 2.68
N PHE A 9 -7.56 7.49 3.57
CA PHE A 9 -8.63 6.56 3.93
C PHE A 9 -9.79 7.27 4.66
N ALA A 10 -9.50 8.25 5.53
CA ALA A 10 -10.53 9.08 6.15
C ALA A 10 -11.36 9.82 5.09
N ALA A 11 -10.70 10.47 4.10
CA ALA A 11 -11.37 11.15 3.00
C ALA A 11 -12.16 10.19 2.09
N ALA A 12 -11.70 8.94 1.95
CA ALA A 12 -12.39 7.88 1.22
C ALA A 12 -13.59 7.29 1.98
N GLY A 13 -13.94 7.82 3.16
CA GLY A 13 -15.10 7.41 3.95
C GLY A 13 -14.86 6.28 4.94
N PHE A 14 -13.60 5.88 5.17
CA PHE A 14 -13.28 4.89 6.18
C PHE A 14 -13.28 5.49 7.58
N ARG A 15 -13.76 4.72 8.56
CA ARG A 15 -13.48 5.00 9.98
C ARG A 15 -12.04 4.61 10.29
N VAL A 16 -11.30 5.53 10.92
CA VAL A 16 -9.87 5.32 11.22
C VAL A 16 -9.69 5.00 12.70
N PHE A 17 -9.08 3.83 12.97
CA PHE A 17 -8.59 3.45 14.28
C PHE A 17 -7.07 3.54 14.31
N ALA A 18 -6.48 4.02 15.39
CA ALA A 18 -5.02 4.03 15.53
C ALA A 18 -4.55 3.85 16.97
N THR A 19 -3.35 3.27 17.13
CA THR A 19 -2.68 3.22 18.43
C THR A 19 -2.20 4.60 18.84
N LYS A 20 -2.02 4.84 20.14
CA LYS A 20 -1.82 6.17 20.75
C LYS A 20 -0.85 7.08 19.98
N GLY A 21 0.34 6.58 19.62
CA GLY A 21 1.35 7.37 18.91
C GLY A 21 0.90 7.79 17.50
N THR A 22 0.35 6.86 16.74
CA THR A 22 -0.18 7.11 15.40
C THR A 22 -1.43 7.99 15.44
N ALA A 23 -2.31 7.78 16.43
CA ALA A 23 -3.51 8.59 16.64
C ALA A 23 -3.14 10.05 16.87
N ARG A 24 -2.17 10.33 17.76
CA ARG A 24 -1.68 11.70 18.00
C ARG A 24 -1.23 12.37 16.71
N ALA A 25 -0.35 11.71 15.94
CA ALA A 25 0.17 12.26 14.69
C ALA A 25 -0.92 12.52 13.62
N LEU A 26 -2.00 11.74 13.63
CA LEU A 26 -3.14 11.92 12.72
C LEU A 26 -4.08 13.05 13.18
N THR A 27 -4.39 13.10 14.48
CA THR A 27 -5.24 14.13 15.06
C THR A 27 -4.60 15.52 14.95
N GLU A 28 -3.29 15.63 15.13
CA GLU A 28 -2.52 16.87 14.90
C GLU A 28 -2.67 17.40 13.45
N GLN A 29 -3.08 16.54 12.53
CA GLN A 29 -3.28 16.85 11.11
C GLN A 29 -4.77 16.93 10.74
N GLY A 30 -5.65 17.04 11.74
CA GLY A 30 -7.09 17.22 11.57
C GLY A 30 -7.86 15.96 11.18
N VAL A 31 -7.24 14.77 11.23
CA VAL A 31 -7.92 13.51 10.92
C VAL A 31 -8.71 13.03 12.14
N SER A 32 -9.99 12.74 11.95
CA SER A 32 -10.82 12.08 12.97
C SER A 32 -10.36 10.63 13.17
N VAL A 33 -9.89 10.30 14.36
CA VAL A 33 -9.32 8.98 14.69
C VAL A 33 -9.86 8.50 16.03
N GLU A 34 -10.28 7.24 16.08
CA GLU A 34 -10.60 6.57 17.33
C GLU A 34 -9.35 5.83 17.86
N VAL A 35 -8.95 6.17 19.09
CA VAL A 35 -7.78 5.55 19.73
C VAL A 35 -8.09 4.11 20.10
N VAL A 36 -7.18 3.19 19.80
CA VAL A 36 -7.27 1.77 20.17
C VAL A 36 -5.98 1.27 20.81
N ASN A 37 -6.12 0.45 21.84
CA ASN A 37 -4.96 -0.11 22.54
C ASN A 37 -4.30 -1.24 21.74
N LYS A 38 -3.00 -1.42 21.94
CA LYS A 38 -2.33 -2.69 21.62
C LYS A 38 -2.77 -3.79 22.58
N VAL A 39 -2.53 -5.05 22.24
CA VAL A 39 -2.90 -6.20 23.08
C VAL A 39 -2.34 -6.07 24.51
N LYS A 40 -1.08 -5.65 24.64
CA LYS A 40 -0.42 -5.48 25.95
C LYS A 40 -0.88 -4.26 26.75
N GLU A 41 -1.62 -3.34 26.13
CA GLU A 41 -2.08 -2.10 26.76
C GLU A 41 -3.47 -2.26 27.41
N GLY A 42 -4.10 -3.44 27.28
CA GLY A 42 -5.39 -3.77 27.89
C GLY A 42 -6.60 -3.42 27.01
N PRO A 43 -7.79 -3.96 27.34
CA PRO A 43 -9.01 -3.71 26.57
C PRO A 43 -9.54 -2.26 26.71
N PRO A 44 -10.27 -1.74 25.71
CA PRO A 44 -10.53 -2.36 24.41
C PRO A 44 -9.30 -2.27 23.49
N HIS A 45 -8.89 -3.40 22.90
CA HIS A 45 -7.69 -3.47 22.06
C HIS A 45 -7.99 -3.91 20.61
N ILE A 46 -7.04 -3.67 19.70
CA ILE A 46 -7.23 -3.87 18.25
C ILE A 46 -7.68 -5.29 17.87
N VAL A 47 -7.24 -6.31 18.60
CA VAL A 47 -7.63 -7.71 18.35
C VAL A 47 -9.13 -7.94 18.55
N ASP A 48 -9.76 -7.25 19.51
CA ASP A 48 -11.20 -7.37 19.74
C ASP A 48 -11.98 -6.80 18.56
N ARG A 49 -11.51 -5.66 18.03
CA ARG A 49 -12.13 -5.02 16.86
C ARG A 49 -12.02 -5.88 15.61
N ILE A 50 -10.88 -6.55 15.42
CA ILE A 50 -10.69 -7.53 14.33
C ILE A 50 -11.70 -8.67 14.48
N LYS A 51 -11.77 -9.29 15.66
CA LYS A 51 -12.68 -10.41 15.95
C LYS A 51 -14.15 -10.05 15.79
N ASN A 52 -14.52 -8.81 16.14
CA ASN A 52 -15.88 -8.29 16.00
C ASN A 52 -16.21 -7.81 14.57
N GLY A 53 -15.32 -8.02 13.59
CA GLY A 53 -15.55 -7.63 12.19
C GLY A 53 -15.57 -6.11 11.96
N GLN A 54 -15.00 -5.33 12.87
CA GLN A 54 -15.01 -3.86 12.81
C GLN A 54 -13.85 -3.28 11.99
N VAL A 55 -12.93 -4.14 11.52
CA VAL A 55 -11.71 -3.74 10.80
C VAL A 55 -11.67 -4.44 9.45
N SER A 56 -11.62 -3.67 8.37
CA SER A 56 -11.53 -4.19 7.00
C SER A 56 -10.12 -4.12 6.43
N LEU A 57 -9.30 -3.20 6.92
CA LEU A 57 -7.94 -2.96 6.46
C LEU A 57 -7.04 -2.55 7.62
N ILE A 58 -5.82 -3.08 7.65
CA ILE A 58 -4.80 -2.75 8.65
C ILE A 58 -3.52 -2.26 7.96
N VAL A 59 -2.97 -1.16 8.44
CA VAL A 59 -1.60 -0.73 8.11
C VAL A 59 -0.75 -0.85 9.36
N ASN A 60 0.18 -1.78 9.37
CA ASN A 60 1.04 -2.09 10.50
C ASN A 60 2.50 -1.97 10.09
N THR A 61 3.09 -0.82 10.37
CA THR A 61 4.52 -0.58 10.12
C THR A 61 5.26 -0.71 11.45
N THR A 62 5.95 -1.83 11.66
CA THR A 62 6.69 -2.08 12.90
C THR A 62 8.10 -1.52 12.82
N GLU A 63 8.44 -0.63 13.76
CA GLU A 63 9.83 -0.23 14.02
C GLU A 63 10.20 -0.60 15.46
N GLY A 64 11.37 -1.22 15.63
CA GLY A 64 11.89 -1.66 16.93
C GLY A 64 11.39 -3.04 17.41
N LYS A 65 12.23 -3.72 18.22
CA LYS A 65 11.99 -5.11 18.69
C LYS A 65 10.65 -5.27 19.42
N GLN A 66 10.28 -4.30 20.25
CA GLN A 66 9.04 -4.34 21.02
C GLN A 66 7.80 -4.29 20.11
N SER A 67 7.79 -3.40 19.13
CA SER A 67 6.70 -3.29 18.16
C SER A 67 6.56 -4.55 17.31
N ILE A 68 7.67 -5.22 16.97
CA ILE A 68 7.65 -6.48 16.21
C ILE A 68 6.95 -7.59 17.00
N ALA A 69 7.30 -7.76 18.28
CA ALA A 69 6.69 -8.76 19.15
C ALA A 69 5.20 -8.49 19.35
N ASP A 70 4.82 -7.23 19.62
CA ASP A 70 3.43 -6.84 19.85
C ASP A 70 2.57 -6.99 18.59
N SER A 71 3.18 -6.80 17.42
CA SER A 71 2.52 -6.93 16.12
C SER A 71 2.35 -8.36 15.63
N TYR A 72 2.96 -9.36 16.29
CA TYR A 72 2.74 -10.77 15.93
C TYR A 72 1.26 -11.14 16.07
N THR A 73 0.66 -10.84 17.22
CA THR A 73 -0.76 -11.16 17.49
C THR A 73 -1.67 -10.44 16.51
N ILE A 74 -1.42 -9.16 16.23
CA ILE A 74 -2.23 -8.37 15.30
C ILE A 74 -2.20 -9.00 13.89
N ARG A 75 -1.01 -9.36 13.39
CA ARG A 75 -0.86 -10.00 12.07
C ARG A 75 -1.55 -11.36 12.01
N ARG A 76 -1.39 -12.17 13.05
CA ARG A 76 -2.05 -13.48 13.15
C ARG A 76 -3.57 -13.33 13.10
N GLU A 77 -4.14 -12.46 13.92
CA GLU A 77 -5.59 -12.29 13.98
C GLU A 77 -6.14 -11.67 12.70
N ALA A 78 -5.43 -10.72 12.08
CA ALA A 78 -5.79 -10.18 10.77
C ALA A 78 -5.87 -11.27 9.70
N LEU A 79 -4.86 -12.16 9.65
CA LEU A 79 -4.83 -13.29 8.72
C LEU A 79 -5.98 -14.27 8.97
N MET A 80 -6.23 -14.65 10.22
CA MET A 80 -7.29 -15.60 10.59
C MET A 80 -8.69 -15.08 10.25
N HIS A 81 -8.90 -13.76 10.34
CA HIS A 81 -10.18 -13.12 10.04
C HIS A 81 -10.26 -12.55 8.62
N LYS A 82 -9.28 -12.88 7.75
CA LYS A 82 -9.23 -12.45 6.34
C LYS A 82 -9.28 -10.93 6.17
N VAL A 83 -8.71 -10.20 7.12
CA VAL A 83 -8.58 -8.74 7.06
C VAL A 83 -7.36 -8.40 6.20
N THR A 84 -7.54 -7.56 5.17
CA THR A 84 -6.42 -7.09 4.35
C THR A 84 -5.43 -6.32 5.23
N TYR A 85 -4.14 -6.65 5.17
CA TYR A 85 -3.14 -5.98 5.98
C TYR A 85 -1.85 -5.69 5.21
N TYR A 86 -1.27 -4.53 5.47
CA TYR A 86 -0.02 -4.07 4.90
C TYR A 86 1.03 -3.91 5.99
N THR A 87 2.21 -4.47 5.77
CA THR A 87 3.35 -4.41 6.70
C THR A 87 4.35 -3.30 6.36
N THR A 88 4.16 -2.64 5.22
CA THR A 88 5.04 -1.59 4.73
C THR A 88 4.25 -0.36 4.33
N VAL A 89 4.86 0.81 4.49
CA VAL A 89 4.29 2.09 4.03
C VAL A 89 4.10 2.08 2.50
N ALA A 90 5.07 1.53 1.76
CA ALA A 90 5.00 1.47 0.30
C ALA A 90 3.80 0.64 -0.19
N GLY A 91 3.58 -0.53 0.41
CA GLY A 91 2.41 -1.36 0.08
C GLY A 91 1.09 -0.70 0.42
N ALA A 92 1.01 -0.03 1.58
CA ALA A 92 -0.17 0.73 1.96
C ALA A 92 -0.44 1.93 1.04
N ARG A 93 0.60 2.61 0.54
CA ARG A 93 0.45 3.69 -0.45
C ARG A 93 -0.03 3.14 -1.80
N ALA A 94 0.56 2.06 -2.28
CA ALA A 94 0.09 1.39 -3.50
C ALA A 94 -1.38 0.97 -3.41
N ALA A 95 -1.83 0.52 -2.22
CA ALA A 95 -3.24 0.22 -1.96
C ALA A 95 -4.14 1.46 -2.05
N CYS A 96 -3.67 2.61 -1.56
CA CYS A 96 -4.40 3.86 -1.73
C CYS A 96 -4.59 4.19 -3.22
N ASP A 97 -3.52 4.07 -4.01
CA ASP A 97 -3.55 4.38 -5.44
C ASP A 97 -4.43 3.37 -6.22
N ALA A 98 -4.34 2.08 -5.89
CA ALA A 98 -5.24 1.06 -6.44
C ALA A 98 -6.72 1.33 -6.10
N HIS A 99 -7.01 1.77 -4.88
CA HIS A 99 -8.37 2.12 -4.48
C HIS A 99 -8.91 3.33 -5.27
N LYS A 100 -8.08 4.32 -5.60
CA LYS A 100 -8.48 5.45 -6.47
C LYS A 100 -8.84 4.97 -7.88
N ALA A 101 -8.01 4.09 -8.45
CA ALA A 101 -8.16 3.58 -9.80
C ALA A 101 -9.26 2.51 -9.96
N MET A 102 -9.92 2.09 -8.86
CA MET A 102 -10.93 1.03 -8.89
C MET A 102 -12.13 1.33 -9.80
N ARG A 103 -12.37 2.60 -10.16
CA ARG A 103 -13.42 3.00 -11.10
C ARG A 103 -13.05 2.83 -12.59
N GLU A 104 -11.79 2.52 -12.90
CA GLU A 104 -11.25 2.46 -14.27
C GLU A 104 -10.79 1.03 -14.64
N LEU A 105 -11.49 0.01 -14.14
CA LEU A 105 -11.14 -1.38 -14.43
C LEU A 105 -11.54 -1.78 -15.85
N ASN A 106 -10.53 -1.94 -16.72
CA ASN A 106 -10.70 -2.45 -18.07
C ASN A 106 -10.33 -3.93 -18.13
N VAL A 107 -11.17 -4.73 -18.79
CA VAL A 107 -10.88 -6.14 -19.09
C VAL A 107 -10.11 -6.20 -20.41
N ASN A 108 -8.90 -6.74 -20.38
CA ASN A 108 -8.07 -6.89 -21.57
C ASN A 108 -7.77 -8.36 -21.82
N ARG A 109 -7.82 -8.79 -23.08
CA ARG A 109 -7.28 -10.09 -23.47
C ARG A 109 -5.77 -10.00 -23.52
N LEU A 110 -5.08 -11.02 -23.04
CA LEU A 110 -3.62 -11.08 -23.09
C LEU A 110 -3.10 -10.91 -24.52
N GLN A 111 -3.82 -11.46 -25.51
CA GLN A 111 -3.46 -11.35 -26.92
C GLN A 111 -3.52 -9.91 -27.44
N ASP A 112 -4.48 -9.11 -26.98
CA ASP A 112 -4.65 -7.72 -27.41
C ASP A 112 -3.54 -6.84 -26.83
N LEU A 113 -3.17 -7.08 -25.55
CA LEU A 113 -2.02 -6.42 -24.92
C LEU A 113 -0.71 -6.77 -25.64
N HIS A 114 -0.53 -8.04 -26.01
CA HIS A 114 0.68 -8.49 -26.70
C HIS A 114 0.83 -7.88 -28.10
N LYS A 115 -0.26 -7.81 -28.88
CA LYS A 115 -0.26 -7.11 -30.17
C LYS A 115 0.03 -5.63 -30.02
N GLY A 116 -0.51 -4.97 -29.00
CA GLY A 116 -0.22 -3.57 -28.70
C GLY A 116 1.27 -3.30 -28.48
N LEU A 117 2.00 -4.26 -27.90
CA LEU A 117 3.46 -4.18 -27.73
C LEU A 117 4.23 -4.45 -29.04
N MET A 118 3.75 -5.36 -29.88
CA MET A 118 4.35 -5.66 -31.20
C MET A 118 4.14 -4.55 -32.24
N LEU A 119 3.15 -3.69 -32.03
CA LEU A 119 2.85 -2.52 -32.88
C LEU A 119 3.61 -1.27 -32.46
N LEU A 120 4.32 -1.29 -31.32
CA LEU A 120 5.26 -0.25 -30.98
C LEU A 120 6.48 -0.39 -31.91
N PRO A 121 7.05 0.71 -32.44
CA PRO A 121 8.31 0.65 -33.17
C PRO A 121 9.34 -0.11 -32.33
N HIS A 122 9.89 -1.18 -32.90
CA HIS A 122 10.93 -2.00 -32.28
C HIS A 122 12.30 -1.29 -32.23
N ASP A 123 12.34 0.04 -32.29
CA ASP A 123 13.56 0.85 -32.16
C ASP A 123 14.01 0.90 -30.69
N ILE A 124 14.25 -0.28 -30.13
CA ILE A 124 15.03 -0.47 -28.92
C ILE A 124 16.47 -0.51 -29.42
N ALA A 125 17.20 0.56 -29.13
CA ALA A 125 18.61 0.73 -29.44
C ALA A 125 19.41 -0.57 -29.23
N GLU A 126 20.26 -0.91 -30.21
CA GLU A 126 21.27 -1.95 -30.06
C GLU A 126 22.10 -1.67 -28.80
N PHE A 127 21.91 -2.49 -27.77
CA PHE A 127 22.87 -2.56 -26.67
C PHE A 127 24.10 -3.29 -27.21
N SER A 128 25.13 -2.53 -27.62
CA SER A 128 26.44 -3.11 -27.87
C SER A 128 27.09 -3.46 -26.52
N GLU A 129 27.58 -4.69 -26.39
CA GLU A 129 28.25 -5.21 -25.18
C GLU A 129 29.59 -4.48 -24.84
N THR A 130 29.93 -3.37 -25.51
CA THR A 130 31.23 -2.71 -25.37
C THR A 130 31.17 -1.24 -24.94
N GLY A 131 29.99 -0.72 -24.56
CA GLY A 131 29.91 0.58 -23.86
C GLY A 131 30.42 1.78 -24.64
N SER A 132 30.38 1.76 -25.98
CA SER A 132 30.76 2.88 -26.83
C SER A 132 29.64 3.21 -27.81
N VAL A 133 28.93 4.31 -27.57
CA VAL A 133 27.95 4.88 -28.50
C VAL A 133 28.70 5.60 -29.62
N ARG A 134 28.48 5.20 -30.88
CA ARG A 134 28.87 6.00 -32.05
C ARG A 134 27.63 6.70 -32.62
N PRO A 135 27.72 7.96 -33.05
CA PRO A 135 26.61 8.62 -33.72
C PRO A 135 26.39 8.00 -35.11
N LEU A 136 25.12 7.84 -35.49
CA LEU A 136 24.71 7.39 -36.83
C LEU A 136 25.06 8.49 -37.85
N ASP A 137 25.85 8.12 -38.86
CA ASP A 137 26.14 8.93 -40.03
C ASP A 137 24.92 8.92 -40.97
N GLU A 138 24.32 10.09 -41.17
CA GLU A 138 23.10 10.34 -41.97
C GLU A 138 23.30 10.24 -43.49
N THR A 139 24.38 9.63 -43.98
CA THR A 139 24.63 9.53 -45.42
C THR A 139 24.59 8.11 -45.96
N ARG A 140 23.38 7.58 -46.18
CA ARG A 140 23.08 6.73 -47.35
C ARG A 140 21.56 6.63 -47.57
N ARG A 141 21.15 7.24 -48.70
CA ARG A 141 19.88 7.02 -49.40
C ARG A 141 19.74 5.58 -49.85
#